data_AF-A0A250JCZ1-F1
#
_entry.id   AF-A0A250JCZ1-F1
#
_cell.length_a   1.000
_cell.length_b   1.000
_cell.length_c   1.000
_cell.angle_alpha   90.00
_cell.angle_beta   90.00
_cell.angle_gamma   90.00
#
_symmetry.space_group_name_H-M   'P 1'
#
loop_
_entity.id
_entity.type
_entity.pdbx_description
1 polymer ?
#
loop_
_entity_poly.entity_id
_entity_poly.type
_entity_poly.pdbx_seq_one_letter_code
_entity_poly.pdbx_strand_id
1 'polypeptide(L)'
;MKTVESAVWFSEKIKAIRAEAGRDAAKFEELCRDPVLAREASEKFPDDPLLYQQLQSALENEIILARCGLFLADSAFWDEL
;
A
#
# COMPACT_ATOMS: atom_id res chain seq x y z
N MET A 1 -1.30 10.36 -16.37
CA MET A 1 -1.47 11.44 -15.37
C MET A 1 -2.45 10.89 -14.36
N LYS A 2 -2.12 10.86 -13.06
CA LYS A 2 -3.04 10.30 -12.04
C LYS A 2 -4.36 11.06 -12.09
N THR A 3 -5.46 10.31 -12.21
CA THR A 3 -6.79 10.87 -12.01
C THR A 3 -7.04 10.99 -10.50
N VAL A 4 -8.03 11.79 -10.11
CA VAL A 4 -8.45 11.85 -8.70
C VAL A 4 -8.85 10.46 -8.21
N GLU A 5 -9.51 9.67 -9.06
CA GLU A 5 -9.92 8.30 -8.75
C GLU A 5 -8.74 7.36 -8.51
N SER A 6 -7.70 7.39 -9.36
CA SER A 6 -6.52 6.53 -9.17
C SER A 6 -5.74 6.90 -7.91
N ALA A 7 -5.68 8.19 -7.56
CA ALA A 7 -5.07 8.67 -6.33
C ALA A 7 -5.85 8.23 -5.06
N VAL A 8 -7.19 8.27 -5.12
CA VAL A 8 -8.05 7.79 -4.03
C VAL A 8 -7.88 6.28 -3.87
N TRP A 9 -7.97 5.51 -4.96
CA TRP A 9 -7.79 4.06 -4.91
C TRP A 9 -6.42 3.67 -4.35
N PHE A 10 -5.36 4.34 -4.79
CA PHE A 10 -4.00 4.14 -4.27
C PHE A 10 -3.94 4.29 -2.75
N SER A 11 -4.52 5.38 -2.24
CA SER A 11 -4.48 5.71 -0.81
C SER A 11 -5.31 4.73 0.01
N GLU A 12 -6.51 4.36 -0.48
CA GLU A 12 -7.38 3.40 0.18
C GLU A 12 -6.81 1.98 0.16
N LYS A 13 -6.08 1.59 -0.89
CA LYS A 13 -5.43 0.28 -0.95
C LYS A 13 -4.34 0.14 0.10
N ILE A 14 -3.49 1.15 0.27
CA ILE A 14 -2.47 1.13 1.33
C ILE A 14 -3.12 1.01 2.71
N LYS A 15 -4.18 1.80 2.98
CA LYS A 15 -4.92 1.71 4.24
C LYS A 15 -5.53 0.33 4.47
N ALA A 16 -6.12 -0.27 3.43
CA ALA A 16 -6.73 -1.60 3.52
C ALA A 16 -5.68 -2.68 3.83
N ILE A 17 -4.54 -2.67 3.12
CA ILE A 17 -3.43 -3.61 3.36
C ILE A 17 -2.93 -3.47 4.81
N ARG A 18 -2.72 -2.24 5.28
CA ARG A 18 -2.30 -1.98 6.67
C ARG A 18 -3.32 -2.49 7.69
N ALA A 19 -4.60 -2.20 7.48
CA ALA A 19 -5.66 -2.63 8.39
C ALA A 19 -5.80 -4.16 8.44
N GLU A 20 -5.66 -4.82 7.30
CA GLU A 20 -5.72 -6.27 7.22
C GLU A 20 -4.48 -6.94 7.83
N ALA A 21 -3.29 -6.39 7.60
CA ALA A 21 -2.05 -6.90 8.18
C ALA A 21 -1.98 -6.71 9.70
N GLY A 22 -2.50 -5.59 10.22
CA GLY A 22 -2.30 -5.19 11.60
C GLY A 22 -0.80 -4.98 11.90
N ARG A 23 -0.35 -5.43 13.09
CA ARG A 23 1.06 -5.37 13.51
C ARG A 23 1.83 -6.65 13.18
N ASP A 24 1.51 -7.27 12.05
CA ASP A 24 2.18 -8.47 11.56
C ASP A 24 2.97 -8.14 10.29
N ALA A 25 4.29 -8.09 10.43
CA ALA A 25 5.19 -7.76 9.33
C ALA A 25 5.21 -8.84 8.23
N ALA A 26 5.05 -10.11 8.59
CA ALA A 26 5.04 -11.20 7.62
C ALA A 26 3.75 -11.17 6.80
N LYS A 27 2.61 -10.96 7.48
CA LYS A 27 1.31 -10.78 6.82
C LYS A 27 1.29 -9.52 5.94
N PHE A 28 1.86 -8.41 6.41
CA PHE A 28 1.97 -7.19 5.61
C PHE A 28 2.76 -7.44 4.32
N GLU A 29 3.91 -8.10 4.42
CA GLU A 29 4.73 -8.43 3.25
C GLU A 29 4.01 -9.38 2.28
N GLU A 30 3.26 -10.37 2.77
CA GLU A 30 2.45 -11.27 1.95
C GLU A 30 1.40 -10.48 1.15
N LEU A 31 0.63 -9.62 1.83
CA LEU A 31 -0.41 -8.80 1.19
C LEU A 31 0.16 -7.81 0.16
N CYS A 32 1.34 -7.24 0.44
CA CYS A 32 2.00 -6.32 -0.50
C CYS A 32 2.47 -7.01 -1.79
N ARG A 33 2.74 -8.32 -1.72
CA ARG A 33 3.20 -9.14 -2.86
C ARG A 33 2.06 -9.86 -3.58
N ASP A 34 0.80 -9.65 -3.17
CA ASP A 34 -0.34 -10.30 -3.78
C ASP A 34 -0.49 -9.88 -5.26
N PRO A 35 -0.42 -10.83 -6.22
CA PRO A 35 -0.58 -10.52 -7.64
C PRO A 35 -1.95 -9.93 -7.98
N VAL A 36 -2.97 -10.06 -7.12
CA VAL A 36 -4.28 -9.42 -7.28
C VAL A 36 -4.15 -7.90 -7.35
N LEU A 37 -3.17 -7.29 -6.66
CA LEU A 37 -2.96 -5.84 -6.69
C LEU A 37 -2.60 -5.34 -8.09
N ALA A 38 -1.73 -6.07 -8.79
CA ALA A 38 -1.34 -5.75 -10.16
C ALA A 38 -2.52 -5.85 -11.11
N ARG A 39 -3.30 -6.93 -10.96
CA ARG A 39 -4.50 -7.17 -11.78
C ARG A 39 -5.52 -6.05 -11.58
N GLU A 40 -5.87 -5.76 -10.34
CA GLU A 40 -6.87 -4.74 -10.00
C GLU A 40 -6.46 -3.35 -10.51
N ALA A 41 -5.20 -2.96 -10.36
CA ALA A 41 -4.70 -1.69 -10.89
C ALA A 41 -4.84 -1.61 -12.42
N SER A 42 -4.46 -2.68 -13.14
CA SER A 42 -4.54 -2.71 -14.61
C SER A 42 -5.97 -2.74 -15.14
N GLU A 43 -6.89 -3.43 -14.45
CA GLU A 43 -8.30 -3.54 -14.85
C GLU A 43 -9.07 -2.25 -14.58
N LYS A 44 -8.83 -1.59 -13.44
CA LYS A 44 -9.54 -0.36 -13.06
C LYS A 44 -8.94 0.89 -13.70
N PHE A 45 -7.63 0.92 -13.91
CA PHE A 45 -6.92 2.11 -14.37
C PHE A 45 -6.01 1.78 -15.56
N PRO A 46 -6.56 1.32 -16.70
CA PRO A 46 -5.76 1.00 -17.89
C PRO A 46 -4.97 2.20 -18.44
N ASP A 47 -5.47 3.42 -18.21
CA ASP A 47 -4.83 4.67 -18.62
C ASP A 47 -3.73 5.17 -17.66
N ASP A 48 -3.53 4.47 -16.52
CA ASP A 48 -2.50 4.78 -15.52
C ASP A 48 -1.56 3.58 -15.30
N PRO A 49 -0.75 3.21 -16.32
CA PRO A 49 0.07 1.99 -16.29
C PRO A 49 1.15 1.99 -15.20
N LEU A 50 1.47 3.17 -14.64
CA LEU A 50 2.47 3.31 -13.59
C LEU A 50 1.87 3.19 -12.18
N LEU A 51 0.54 3.12 -12.04
CA LEU A 51 -0.13 3.11 -10.74
C LEU A 51 0.32 1.94 -9.86
N TYR A 52 0.43 0.74 -10.43
CA TYR A 52 0.89 -0.44 -9.69
C TYR A 52 2.37 -0.31 -9.27
N GLN A 53 3.24 0.20 -10.15
CA GLN A 53 4.65 0.41 -9.81
C GLN A 53 4.79 1.42 -8.67
N GLN A 54 4.01 2.50 -8.69
CA GLN A 54 4.00 3.49 -7.62
C GLN A 54 3.47 2.91 -6.31
N LEU A 55 2.45 2.05 -6.37
CA LEU A 55 1.94 1.32 -5.20
C LEU A 55 3.04 0.43 -4.61
N GLN A 56 3.72 -0.36 -5.43
CA GLN A 56 4.83 -1.21 -5.00
C GLN A 56 5.96 -0.41 -4.35
N SER A 57 6.40 0.70 -4.96
CA SER A 57 7.44 1.55 -4.36
C SER A 57 7.03 2.13 -3.00
N ALA A 58 5.75 2.46 -2.79
CA ALA A 58 5.27 2.91 -1.49
C ALA A 58 5.29 1.78 -0.45
N LEU A 59 4.85 0.59 -0.84
CA LEU A 59 4.78 -0.59 0.04
C LEU A 59 6.17 -1.14 0.40
N GLU A 60 7.15 -1.09 -0.52
CA GLU A 60 8.52 -1.55 -0.23
C GLU A 60 9.17 -0.78 0.93
N ASN A 61 8.98 0.54 0.97
CA ASN A 61 9.46 1.36 2.09
C ASN A 61 8.80 0.94 3.41
N GLU A 62 7.50 0.64 3.39
CA GLU A 62 6.77 0.20 4.57
C GLU A 62 7.13 -1.21 5.02
N ILE A 63 7.44 -2.13 4.09
CA ILE A 63 7.91 -3.47 4.43
C ILE A 63 9.20 -3.39 5.25
N ILE A 64 10.12 -2.49 4.87
CA ILE A 64 11.37 -2.27 5.61
C ILE A 64 11.06 -1.81 7.04
N LEU A 65 10.13 -0.86 7.21
CA LEU A 65 9.71 -0.37 8.53
C LEU A 65 9.02 -1.46 9.36
N ALA A 66 8.08 -2.21 8.76
CA ALA A 66 7.34 -3.28 9.43
C ALA A 66 8.27 -4.38 9.94
N ARG A 67 9.30 -4.74 9.17
CA ARG A 67 10.36 -5.69 9.60
C ARG A 67 11.15 -5.19 10.81
N CYS A 68 11.25 -3.88 11.00
CA CYS A 68 11.82 -3.24 12.19
C CYS A 68 10.81 -3.05 13.34
N GLY A 69 9.57 -3.54 13.19
CA GLY A 69 8.50 -3.37 14.17
C GLY A 69 7.81 -2.01 14.14
N LEU A 70 8.04 -1.21 13.10
CA LEU A 70 7.43 0.11 12.92
C LEU A 70 6.25 0.02 11.93
N PHE A 71 5.05 0.39 12.38
CA PHE A 71 3.82 0.27 11.60
C PHE A 71 3.16 1.63 11.40
N LEU A 72 3.07 2.09 10.15
CA LEU A 72 2.47 3.39 9.78
C LEU A 72 0.93 3.42 9.90
N ALA A 73 0.32 2.35 10.39
CA ALA A 73 -1.11 2.23 10.68
C ALA A 73 -1.50 2.93 12.00
N ASP A 74 -0.53 3.15 12.90
CA ASP A 74 -0.79 3.81 14.18
C ASP A 74 -0.99 5.33 13.95
N SER A 75 -2.15 5.85 14.34
CA SER A 75 -2.39 7.31 14.35
C SER A 75 -1.37 8.02 15.24
N ALA A 76 -0.96 7.37 16.34
CA ALA A 76 0.06 7.87 17.25
C ALA A 76 1.41 8.12 16.57
N PHE A 77 1.77 7.34 15.55
CA PHE A 77 3.01 7.59 14.79
C PHE A 77 2.98 8.94 14.06
N TRP A 78 1.80 9.34 13.58
CA TRP A 78 1.61 10.61 12.87
C TRP A 78 1.40 11.80 13.82
N ASP A 79 0.92 11.55 15.05
CA ASP A 79 0.73 12.59 16.07
C ASP A 79 2.06 13.02 16.73
N GLU A 80 3.10 12.17 16.66
CA GLU A 80 4.44 12.43 17.25
C GLU A 80 5.46 13.05 16.27
N LEU A 81 5.06 13.36 15.03
CA LEU A 81 5.93 13.80 13.93
C LEU A 81 5.65 15.27 13.53
#